data_AF-A0A9P6BIU9-F1
#
_entry.id   AF-A0A9P6BIU9-F1
#
_cell.length_a   1.000
_cell.length_b   1.000
_cell.length_c   1.000
_cell.angle_alpha   90.00
_cell.angle_beta   90.00
_cell.angle_gamma   90.00
#
_symmetry.space_group_name_H-M   'P 1'
#
loop_
_entity.id
_entity.type
_entity.pdbx_description
1 polymer ?
#
loop_
_entity_poly.entity_id
_entity_poly.type
_entity_poly.pdbx_seq_one_letter_code
_entity_poly.pdbx_strand_id
1 'polypeptide(L)'
;MWCLKEAIVKALGVGIDFDLTSFEFTINQTMETLEPISSTGIQVHARTPDFPQEGWSIEEGLLDQDHCYAVAAQTDAAGDGQMMDGSGIKRLNWAELLKDAAPYPN
;
A
#
# COMPACT_ATOMS: atom_id res chain seq x y z
N MET A 1 -8.87 -7.69 -2.51
CA MET A 1 -8.99 -6.96 -3.80
C MET A 1 -9.26 -5.46 -3.65
N TRP A 2 -10.34 -5.02 -2.99
CA TRP A 2 -10.63 -3.58 -2.82
C TRP A 2 -9.48 -2.79 -2.17
N CYS A 3 -8.93 -3.30 -1.06
CA CYS A 3 -7.84 -2.67 -0.31
C CYS A 3 -6.61 -2.37 -1.20
N LEU A 4 -6.21 -3.32 -2.05
CA LEU A 4 -5.10 -3.19 -2.99
C LEU A 4 -5.34 -2.07 -4.02
N LYS A 5 -6.54 -2.04 -4.63
CA LYS A 5 -6.89 -1.00 -5.62
C LYS A 5 -6.91 0.39 -5.00
N GLU A 6 -7.48 0.52 -3.81
CA GLU A 6 -7.48 1.78 -3.07
C GLU A 6 -6.08 2.24 -2.67
N ALA A 7 -5.18 1.32 -2.29
CA ALA A 7 -3.79 1.68 -2.00
C ALA A 7 -3.11 2.35 -3.20
N ILE A 8 -3.31 1.82 -4.41
CA ILE A 8 -2.81 2.43 -5.66
C ILE A 8 -3.44 3.80 -5.91
N VAL A 9 -4.76 3.91 -5.86
CA VAL A 9 -5.47 5.18 -6.11
C VAL A 9 -4.99 6.28 -5.16
N LYS A 10 -4.77 5.94 -3.88
CA LYS A 10 -4.22 6.87 -2.88
C LYS A 10 -2.76 7.24 -3.15
N ALA A 11 -1.93 6.26 -3.51
CA ALA A 11 -0.52 6.51 -3.84
C ALA A 11 -0.39 7.44 -5.06
N LEU A 12 -1.27 7.26 -6.04
CA LEU A 12 -1.35 8.10 -7.25
C LEU A 12 -1.94 9.50 -6.99
N GLY A 13 -2.75 9.68 -5.93
CA GLY A 13 -3.41 10.96 -5.63
C GLY A 13 -4.51 11.36 -6.61
N VAL A 14 -5.07 10.39 -7.36
CA VAL A 14 -6.00 10.60 -8.49
C VAL A 14 -7.47 10.67 -8.08
N GLY A 15 -7.82 10.26 -6.86
CA GLY A 15 -9.19 10.33 -6.34
C GLY A 15 -10.16 9.29 -6.92
N ILE A 16 -11.46 9.52 -6.75
CA ILE A 16 -12.53 8.52 -6.97
C ILE A 16 -12.84 8.23 -8.44
N ASP A 17 -12.54 9.16 -9.34
CA ASP A 17 -12.87 9.04 -10.77
C ASP A 17 -11.82 8.22 -11.56
N PHE A 18 -10.87 7.60 -10.86
CA PHE A 18 -9.84 6.78 -11.48
C PHE A 18 -10.43 5.48 -12.05
N ASP A 19 -10.06 5.16 -13.29
CA ASP A 19 -10.48 3.93 -13.94
C ASP A 19 -9.79 2.71 -13.30
N LEU A 20 -10.52 2.05 -12.40
CA LEU A 20 -10.06 0.83 -11.73
C LEU A 20 -9.87 -0.37 -12.67
N THR A 21 -10.31 -0.29 -13.92
CA THR A 21 -10.10 -1.34 -14.93
C THR A 21 -8.77 -1.18 -15.68
N SER A 22 -8.07 -0.05 -15.48
CA SER A 22 -6.77 0.21 -16.10
C SER A 22 -5.62 -0.67 -15.57
N PHE A 23 -5.85 -1.44 -14.50
CA PHE A 23 -4.86 -2.35 -13.91
C PHE A 23 -5.50 -3.53 -13.15
N GLU A 24 -4.70 -4.59 -13.01
CA GLU A 24 -5.06 -5.82 -12.30
C GLU A 24 -3.93 -6.26 -11.36
N PHE A 25 -4.29 -7.01 -10.32
CA PHE A 25 -3.34 -7.60 -9.39
C PHE A 25 -3.22 -9.10 -9.63
N THR A 26 -1.98 -9.58 -9.57
CA THR A 26 -1.67 -11.02 -9.49
C THR A 26 -1.36 -11.34 -8.03
N ILE A 27 -2.32 -11.94 -7.34
CA ILE A 27 -2.21 -12.29 -5.92
C ILE A 27 -1.76 -13.76 -5.80
N ASN A 28 -0.73 -14.02 -5.00
CA ASN A 28 -0.34 -15.39 -4.66
C ASN A 28 -1.28 -15.95 -3.58
N GLN A 29 -2.17 -16.87 -3.99
CA GLN A 29 -3.35 -17.31 -3.23
C GLN A 29 -3.07 -18.20 -2.00
N THR A 30 -1.81 -18.38 -1.58
CA THR A 30 -1.47 -19.50 -0.69
C THR A 30 -1.67 -19.30 0.81
N MET A 31 -2.04 -18.12 1.29
CA MET A 31 -2.83 -17.89 2.53
C MET A 31 -2.84 -16.40 2.86
N GLU A 32 -3.98 -15.87 3.31
CA GLU A 32 -4.01 -14.60 4.03
C GLU A 32 -3.25 -14.80 5.35
N THR A 33 -2.31 -13.91 5.67
CA THR A 33 -1.47 -14.06 6.86
C THR A 33 -1.35 -12.75 7.61
N LEU A 34 -1.06 -12.84 8.92
CA LEU A 34 -0.70 -11.69 9.74
C LEU A 34 0.70 -11.14 9.39
N GLU A 35 1.53 -11.93 8.70
CA GLU A 35 2.82 -11.50 8.22
C GLU A 35 2.67 -10.75 6.88
N PRO A 36 3.48 -9.71 6.65
CA PRO A 36 3.48 -8.98 5.38
C PRO A 36 3.83 -9.87 4.18
N ILE A 37 3.06 -9.73 3.10
CA ILE A 37 3.29 -10.40 1.81
C ILE A 37 3.64 -9.33 0.77
N SER A 38 4.83 -9.41 0.20
CA SER A 38 5.30 -8.49 -0.85
C SER A 38 5.34 -9.12 -2.26
N SER A 39 4.80 -10.33 -2.40
CA SER A 39 4.84 -11.09 -3.66
C SER A 39 3.74 -10.70 -4.67
N THR A 40 2.86 -9.78 -4.29
CA THR A 40 1.71 -9.38 -5.10
C THR A 40 2.14 -8.48 -6.23
N GLY A 41 1.91 -8.94 -7.46
CA GLY A 41 2.26 -8.21 -8.67
C GLY A 41 1.12 -7.28 -9.11
N ILE A 42 1.46 -6.19 -9.78
CA ILE A 42 0.52 -5.31 -10.47
C ILE A 42 0.80 -5.32 -11.97
N GLN A 43 -0.26 -5.39 -12.76
CA GLN A 43 -0.21 -5.29 -14.20
C GLN A 43 -1.04 -4.08 -14.65
N VAL A 44 -0.38 -3.08 -15.22
CA VAL A 44 -1.04 -1.89 -15.77
C VAL A 44 -1.33 -2.11 -17.25
N HIS A 45 -2.60 -2.00 -17.65
CA HIS A 45 -3.07 -2.21 -19.03
C HIS A 45 -3.02 -0.91 -19.86
N ALA A 46 -3.32 0.22 -19.24
CA ALA A 46 -3.35 1.53 -19.88
C ALA A 46 -2.32 2.47 -19.24
N ARG A 47 -1.08 2.45 -19.78
CA ARG A 47 0.00 3.31 -19.30
C ARG A 47 -0.35 4.77 -19.52
N THR A 48 -0.29 5.56 -18.46
CA THR A 48 -0.33 7.02 -18.51
C THR A 48 0.98 7.58 -17.94
N PRO A 49 1.33 8.85 -18.19
CA PRO A 49 2.45 9.49 -17.49
C PRO A 49 2.30 9.45 -15.97
N ASP A 50 1.06 9.52 -15.49
CA ASP A 50 0.72 9.54 -14.07
C ASP A 50 0.65 8.14 -13.46
N PHE A 51 0.54 7.08 -14.28
CA PHE A 51 0.51 5.69 -13.80
C PHE A 51 1.48 4.82 -14.62
N PRO A 52 2.77 4.81 -14.23
CA PRO A 52 3.77 4.00 -14.91
C PRO A 52 3.59 2.52 -14.58
N GLN A 53 4.08 1.68 -15.49
CA GLN A 53 3.96 0.22 -15.41
C GLN A 53 4.96 -0.41 -14.43
N GLU A 54 6.07 0.26 -14.13
CA GLU A 54 7.18 -0.25 -13.32
C GLU A 54 7.38 0.59 -12.05
N GLY A 55 8.16 0.06 -11.11
CA GLY A 55 8.50 0.73 -9.85
C GLY A 55 7.48 0.55 -8.72
N TRP A 56 6.39 -0.19 -8.96
CA TRP A 56 5.41 -0.48 -7.92
C TRP A 56 5.83 -1.66 -7.05
N SER A 57 5.88 -1.42 -5.75
CA SER A 57 5.95 -2.44 -4.71
C SER A 57 4.63 -2.48 -3.96
N ILE A 58 4.09 -3.68 -3.79
CA ILE A 58 2.83 -3.92 -3.09
C ILE A 58 3.13 -4.81 -1.89
N GLU A 59 2.64 -4.39 -0.74
CA GLU A 59 2.61 -5.23 0.46
C GLU A 59 1.16 -5.37 0.91
N GLU A 60 0.77 -6.59 1.29
CA GLU A 60 -0.54 -6.87 1.86
C GLU A 60 -0.44 -7.83 3.04
N GLY A 61 -1.46 -7.79 3.89
CA GLY A 61 -1.54 -8.68 5.04
C GLY A 61 -2.82 -8.47 5.84
N LEU A 62 -2.98 -9.28 6.87
CA LEU A 62 -4.04 -9.17 7.85
C LEU A 62 -3.57 -8.37 9.06
N LEU A 63 -4.39 -7.45 9.52
CA LEU A 63 -4.22 -6.85 10.85
C LEU A 63 -4.74 -7.81 11.92
N ASP A 64 -5.87 -8.46 11.65
CA ASP A 64 -6.52 -9.47 12.46
C ASP A 64 -7.46 -10.33 11.57
N GLN A 65 -8.42 -11.04 12.16
CA GLN A 65 -9.30 -11.97 11.44
C GLN A 65 -10.26 -11.29 10.46
N ASP A 66 -10.58 -10.01 10.68
CA ASP A 66 -11.63 -9.31 9.93
C ASP A 66 -11.09 -8.11 9.13
N HIS A 67 -9.83 -7.70 9.38
CA HIS A 67 -9.24 -6.52 8.79
C HIS A 67 -7.98 -6.87 8.00
N CYS A 68 -7.95 -6.44 6.73
CA CYS A 68 -6.76 -6.47 5.88
C CYS A 68 -6.19 -5.07 5.67
N TYR A 69 -4.93 -5.01 5.28
CA TYR A 69 -4.27 -3.80 4.84
C TYR A 69 -3.53 -4.05 3.52
N ALA A 70 -3.28 -2.96 2.80
CA ALA A 70 -2.43 -2.94 1.63
C ALA A 70 -1.63 -1.64 1.62
N VAL A 71 -0.36 -1.74 1.27
CA VAL A 71 0.55 -0.62 1.04
C VAL A 71 0.96 -0.68 -0.43
N ALA A 72 0.89 0.46 -1.09
CA ALA A 72 1.44 0.66 -2.43
C ALA A 72 2.53 1.72 -2.34
N ALA A 73 3.70 1.40 -2.86
CA ALA A 73 4.83 2.31 -2.93
C ALA A 73 5.40 2.32 -4.34
N GLN A 74 5.79 3.51 -4.81
CA GLN A 74 6.40 3.69 -6.11
C GLN A 74 7.85 4.15 -5.91
N THR A 75 8.81 3.37 -6.40
CA THR A 75 10.21 3.78 -6.45
C THR A 75 10.47 4.70 -7.64
N ASP A 76 11.13 5.82 -7.38
CA ASP A 76 11.71 6.63 -8.44
C ASP A 76 12.90 5.90 -9.08
N ALA A 77 13.13 6.12 -10.37
CA ALA A 77 14.22 5.49 -11.13
C ALA A 77 15.65 5.75 -10.61
N ALA A 78 15.81 6.59 -9.58
CA ALA A 78 17.08 6.90 -8.90
C ALA A 78 17.20 6.28 -7.49
N GLY A 79 16.14 5.65 -6.97
CA GLY A 79 16.09 5.08 -5.63
C GLY A 79 16.54 3.63 -5.61
N ASP A 80 17.83 3.40 -5.41
CA ASP A 80 18.39 2.08 -5.10
C ASP A 80 18.08 1.74 -3.63
N GLY A 81 16.83 1.36 -3.36
CA GLY A 81 16.36 1.10 -2.01
C GLY A 81 15.09 0.27 -2.02
N GLN A 82 15.12 -0.85 -1.30
CA GLN A 82 13.93 -1.63 -1.00
C GLN A 82 12.99 -0.76 -0.14
N MET A 83 11.88 -0.28 -0.71
CA MET A 83 10.94 0.62 0.00
C MET A 83 10.19 -0.07 1.15
N MET A 84 10.08 -1.40 1.10
CA MET A 84 9.37 -2.19 2.11
C MET A 84 10.33 -3.18 2.74
N ASP A 85 10.60 -3.00 4.03
CA ASP A 85 11.53 -3.83 4.79
C ASP A 85 10.91 -5.16 5.26
N GLY A 86 9.62 -5.39 4.97
CA GLY A 86 8.87 -6.57 5.39
C GLY A 86 8.59 -6.61 6.89
N SER A 87 8.79 -5.49 7.60
CA SER A 87 8.39 -5.40 8.99
C SER A 87 6.87 -5.30 9.12
N GLY A 88 6.31 -6.04 10.09
CA GLY A 88 4.87 -6.00 10.35
C GLY A 88 4.40 -4.65 10.88
N ILE A 89 3.09 -4.39 10.74
CA ILE A 89 2.47 -3.17 11.22
C ILE A 89 2.57 -3.06 12.76
N LYS A 90 3.23 -2.00 13.25
CA LYS A 90 3.29 -1.70 14.67
C LYS A 90 1.94 -1.18 15.18
N ARG A 91 1.37 -1.86 16.18
CA ARG A 91 0.19 -1.37 16.93
C ARG A 91 0.64 -0.36 17.99
N LEU A 92 0.06 0.83 17.96
CA LEU A 92 0.33 1.90 18.92
C LEU A 92 -0.83 2.05 19.90
N ASN A 93 -0.52 2.27 21.17
CA ASN A 93 -1.52 2.67 22.17
C ASN A 93 -1.60 4.21 22.31
N TRP A 94 -2.59 4.68 23.07
CA TRP A 94 -2.81 6.12 23.27
C TRP A 94 -1.63 6.86 23.89
N ALA A 95 -0.91 6.24 24.84
CA ALA A 95 0.24 6.87 25.47
C ALA A 95 1.40 7.04 24.47
N GLU A 96 1.61 6.07 23.58
CA GLU A 96 2.59 6.18 22.49
C GLU A 96 2.22 7.27 21.49
N LEU A 97 0.94 7.36 21.11
CA LEU A 97 0.45 8.39 20.17
C LEU A 97 0.58 9.82 20.74
N LEU A 98 0.39 9.99 22.05
CA LEU A 98 0.40 11.30 22.70
C LEU A 98 1.76 11.74 23.22
N LYS A 99 2.80 10.90 23.11
CA LYS A 99 4.13 11.16 23.67
C LYS A 99 4.68 12.54 23.30
N ASP A 100 4.49 12.95 22.05
CA ASP A 100 5.00 14.20 21.49
C ASP A 100 3.87 15.17 21.12
N ALA A 101 2.63 14.88 21.55
CA ALA A 101 1.48 15.72 21.25
C ALA A 101 1.47 16.98 22.13
N ALA A 102 1.30 18.14 21.51
CA ALA A 102 1.04 19.41 22.18
C ALA A 102 -0.37 19.90 21.86
N PRO A 103 -1.05 20.59 22.80
CA PRO A 103 -2.33 21.22 22.51
C PRO A 103 -2.19 22.22 21.36
N TYR A 104 -3.18 22.24 20.47
CA TYR A 104 -3.26 23.29 19.45
C TYR A 104 -3.43 24.65 20.15
N PRO A 105 -2.66 25.69 19.78
CA PRO A 105 -2.78 26.99 20.42
C PRO A 105 -4.18 27.57 20.19
N ASN A 106 -4.78 28.13 21.26
CA ASN A 106 -6.09 28.79 21.24
C ASN A 106 -6.12 30.01 20.33
#